data_AF-A0A961HWV6-F1
#
_entry.id   AF-A0A961HWV6-F1
#
_cell.length_a   1.000
_cell.length_b   1.000
_cell.length_c   1.000
_cell.angle_alpha   90.00
_cell.angle_beta   90.00
_cell.angle_gamma   90.00
#
_symmetry.space_group_name_H-M   'P 1'
#
loop_
_entity.id
_entity.type
_entity.pdbx_description
1 polymer ?
#
loop_
_entity_poly.entity_id
_entity_poly.type
_entity_poly.pdbx_seq_one_letter_code
_entity_poly.pdbx_strand_id
1 'polypeptide(L)'
;DAVPGGAFKCFGGQIEGRNLEVNDRRQLIQAWRVKDWPAGMYSLVRFQLEPTDSGTRLRLLQEAPGEAAEHLKSGWSAMYFEPLKQFLEST
;
A
#
# COMPACT_ATOMS: atom_id res chain seq x y z
N ASP A 1 -5.78 2.31 13.15
CA ASP A 1 -7.02 2.03 12.41
C ASP A 1 -7.06 2.71 11.07
N ALA A 2 -7.64 2.03 10.07
CA ALA A 2 -7.84 2.59 8.74
C ALA A 2 -9.09 3.48 8.77
N VAL A 3 -8.91 4.76 9.09
CA VAL A 3 -9.96 5.78 8.98
C VAL A 3 -9.62 6.77 7.87
N PRO A 4 -10.59 7.29 7.10
CA PRO A 4 -10.36 8.36 6.14
C PRO A 4 -9.65 9.55 6.80
N GLY A 5 -8.63 10.10 6.15
CA GLY A 5 -7.76 11.15 6.67
C GLY A 5 -6.70 10.70 7.69
N GLY A 6 -6.78 9.46 8.18
CA GLY A 6 -5.85 8.91 9.16
C GLY A 6 -4.42 8.85 8.64
N ALA A 7 -3.46 9.31 9.44
CA ALA A 7 -2.04 9.24 9.12
C ALA A 7 -1.45 7.89 9.54
N PHE A 8 -0.46 7.41 8.79
CA PHE A 8 0.29 6.21 9.13
C PHE A 8 1.78 6.37 8.81
N LYS A 9 2.60 5.52 9.44
CA LYS A 9 4.03 5.40 9.18
C LYS A 9 4.40 3.93 9.07
N CYS A 10 5.21 3.58 8.08
CA CYS A 10 5.76 2.24 7.90
C CYS A 10 7.28 2.27 8.01
N PHE A 11 7.88 1.12 8.33
CA PHE A 11 9.33 0.92 8.34
C PHE A 11 10.11 1.98 9.14
N GLY A 12 9.66 2.27 10.37
CA GLY A 12 10.31 3.28 11.21
C GLY A 12 10.21 4.71 10.68
N GLY A 13 9.21 5.01 9.83
CA GLY A 13 9.00 6.34 9.25
C GLY A 13 9.75 6.59 7.94
N GLN A 14 10.31 5.55 7.32
CA GLN A 14 10.81 5.66 5.94
C GLN A 14 9.69 5.92 4.93
N ILE A 15 8.49 5.46 5.26
CA ILE A 15 7.27 5.76 4.53
C ILE A 15 6.30 6.42 5.50
N GLU A 16 5.76 7.55 5.07
CA GLU A 16 4.66 8.22 5.73
C GLU A 16 3.50 8.35 4.76
N GLY A 17 2.28 8.32 5.26
CA GLY A 17 1.13 8.44 4.40
C GLY A 17 -0.15 8.79 5.10
N ARG A 18 -1.21 8.91 4.28
CA ARG A 18 -2.58 9.16 4.72
C ARG A 18 -3.56 8.26 4.00
N ASN A 19 -4.55 7.77 4.71
CA ASN A 19 -5.70 7.11 4.13
C ASN A 19 -6.58 8.17 3.47
N LEU A 20 -6.81 8.04 2.17
CA LEU A 20 -7.68 8.93 1.41
C LEU A 20 -9.11 8.38 1.36
N GLU A 21 -9.24 7.08 1.09
CA GLU A 21 -10.52 6.39 1.05
C GLU A 21 -10.37 5.05 1.76
N VAL A 22 -11.34 4.74 2.63
CA VAL A 22 -11.47 3.43 3.27
C VAL A 22 -12.89 2.96 3.03
N ASN A 23 -13.03 1.90 2.25
CA ASN A 23 -14.31 1.27 1.96
C ASN A 23 -14.29 -0.15 2.52
N ASP A 24 -15.18 -0.41 3.49
CA ASP A 24 -15.25 -1.62 4.29
C ASP A 24 -14.96 -2.89 3.49
N ARG A 25 -13.71 -3.35 3.61
CA ARG A 25 -13.18 -4.61 3.06
C ARG A 25 -13.08 -4.70 1.53
N ARG A 26 -13.36 -3.64 0.78
CA ARG A 26 -13.33 -3.66 -0.69
C ARG A 26 -12.19 -2.83 -1.27
N GLN A 27 -11.94 -1.65 -0.68
CA GLN A 27 -10.98 -0.71 -1.24
C GLN A 27 -10.31 0.12 -0.15
N LEU A 28 -9.01 0.33 -0.33
CA LEU A 28 -8.21 1.26 0.45
C LEU A 28 -7.37 2.09 -0.52
N ILE A 29 -7.51 3.41 -0.46
CA ILE A 29 -6.69 4.34 -1.22
C ILE A 29 -5.86 5.15 -0.24
N GLN A 30 -4.55 5.23 -0.50
CA GLN A 30 -3.60 5.91 0.37
C GLN A 30 -2.66 6.80 -0.43
N ALA A 31 -2.32 7.96 0.11
CA ALA A 31 -1.19 8.75 -0.32
C ALA A 31 0.06 8.29 0.43
N TRP A 32 1.11 7.91 -0.29
CA TRP A 32 2.38 7.43 0.25
C TRP A 32 3.51 8.35 -0.14
N ARG A 33 4.38 8.67 0.83
CA ARG A 33 5.58 9.44 0.59
C ARG A 33 6.78 8.75 1.22
N VAL A 34 7.81 8.53 0.41
CA VAL A 34 9.14 8.12 0.90
C VAL A 34 9.81 9.33 1.53
N LYS A 35 10.45 9.12 2.70
CA LYS A 35 11.01 10.18 3.53
C LYS A 35 11.89 11.17 2.75
N ASP A 36 12.68 10.67 1.82
CA ASP A 36 13.68 11.43 1.07
C ASP A 36 13.15 12.10 -0.21
N TRP A 37 11.87 11.94 -0.54
CA TRP A 37 11.28 12.63 -1.69
C TRP A 37 11.16 14.14 -1.44
N PRO A 38 11.12 14.97 -2.49
CA PRO A 38 10.78 16.39 -2.34
C PRO A 38 9.46 16.61 -1.58
N ALA A 39 9.34 17.75 -0.89
CA ALA A 39 8.10 18.12 -0.24
C ALA A 39 6.95 18.22 -1.27
N GLY A 40 5.75 17.77 -0.88
CA GLY A 40 4.59 17.75 -1.79
C GLY A 40 4.58 16.58 -2.77
N MET A 41 5.62 15.76 -2.83
CA MET A 41 5.66 14.57 -3.69
C MET A 41 5.03 13.38 -2.97
N TYR A 42 3.99 12.81 -3.58
CA TYR A 42 3.30 11.63 -3.10
C TYR A 42 3.05 10.66 -4.25
N SER A 43 2.95 9.39 -3.91
CA SER A 43 2.38 8.35 -4.77
C SER A 43 0.99 8.00 -4.28
N LEU A 44 0.15 7.55 -5.20
CA LEU A 44 -1.18 7.05 -4.90
C LEU A 44 -1.15 5.54 -4.92
N VAL A 45 -1.48 4.90 -3.81
CA VAL A 45 -1.58 3.44 -3.70
C VAL A 45 -3.05 3.08 -3.54
N ARG A 46 -3.55 2.21 -4.42
CA ARG A 46 -4.90 1.65 -4.36
C ARG A 46 -4.81 0.15 -4.16
N PHE A 47 -5.40 -0.32 -3.07
CA PHE A 47 -5.64 -1.73 -2.79
C PHE A 47 -7.10 -2.04 -3.09
N GLN A 48 -7.33 -3.08 -3.88
CA GLN A 48 -8.67 -3.59 -4.17
C GLN A 48 -8.73 -5.06 -3.77
N LEU A 49 -9.76 -5.39 -2.99
CA LEU A 49 -10.02 -6.72 -2.48
C LEU A 49 -11.29 -7.23 -3.14
N GLU A 50 -11.15 -8.27 -3.94
CA GLU A 50 -12.26 -8.91 -4.65
C GLU A 50 -12.42 -10.34 -4.13
N PRO A 51 -13.61 -10.75 -3.63
CA PRO A 51 -13.84 -12.14 -3.28
C PRO A 51 -13.76 -13.03 -4.53
N THR A 52 -13.24 -14.24 -4.36
CA THR A 52 -13.21 -15.30 -5.37
C THR A 52 -13.77 -16.58 -4.77
N ASP A 53 -14.09 -17.57 -5.61
CA ASP A 53 -14.66 -18.86 -5.15
C ASP A 53 -13.79 -19.58 -4.11
N SER A 54 -12.47 -19.34 -4.15
CA SER A 54 -11.47 -19.96 -3.28
C SER A 54 -10.75 -18.99 -2.33
N GLY A 55 -11.16 -17.73 -2.24
CA GLY A 55 -10.47 -16.76 -1.38
C GLY A 55 -10.69 -15.30 -1.74
N THR A 56 -9.61 -14.52 -1.74
CA THR A 56 -9.63 -13.09 -2.06
C THR A 56 -8.51 -12.75 -3.02
N ARG A 57 -8.84 -12.04 -4.09
CA ARG A 57 -7.86 -11.45 -5.01
C ARG A 57 -7.53 -10.05 -4.52
N LEU A 58 -6.28 -9.84 -4.15
CA LEU A 58 -5.73 -8.52 -3.88
C LEU A 58 -5.10 -7.94 -5.15
N ARG A 59 -5.57 -6.78 -5.59
CA ARG A 59 -4.92 -5.97 -6.63
C ARG A 59 -4.31 -4.74 -5.98
N LEU A 60 -3.05 -4.46 -6.30
CA LEU A 60 -2.34 -3.26 -5.89
C LEU A 60 -1.96 -2.48 -7.13
N LEU A 61 -2.37 -1.21 -7.16
CA LEU A 61 -1.94 -0.23 -8.14
C LEU A 61 -1.23 0.89 -7.40
N GLN A 62 -0.01 1.22 -7.83
CA GLN A 62 0.68 2.41 -7.34
C GLN A 62 1.06 3.31 -8.51
N GLU A 63 0.63 4.57 -8.43
CA GLU A 63 1.03 5.64 -9.32
C GLU A 63 2.05 6.52 -8.59
N ALA A 64 3.30 6.50 -9.05
CA ALA A 64 4.40 7.27 -8.48
C ALA A 64 5.00 8.21 -9.53
N PRO A 65 5.48 9.40 -9.14
CA PRO A 65 6.11 10.34 -10.06
C PRO A 65 7.52 9.89 -10.46
N GLY A 66 7.86 10.08 -11.74
CA GLY A 66 9.21 9.90 -12.28
C GLY A 66 9.74 8.45 -12.21
N GLU A 67 11.04 8.32 -12.02
CA GLU A 67 11.77 7.04 -12.00
C GLU A 67 11.55 6.21 -10.72
N ALA A 68 10.83 6.75 -9.73
CA ALA A 68 10.60 6.07 -8.47
C ALA A 68 9.78 4.78 -8.60
N ALA A 69 9.02 4.62 -9.69
CA ALA A 69 8.14 3.47 -9.92
C ALA A 69 8.89 2.12 -9.95
N GLU A 70 10.10 2.07 -10.50
CA GLU A 70 10.85 0.81 -10.63
C GLU A 70 11.32 0.27 -9.28
N HIS A 71 11.87 1.14 -8.42
CA HIS A 71 12.31 0.76 -7.07
C HIS A 71 11.15 0.39 -6.14
N LEU A 72 9.99 1.01 -6.31
CA LEU A 72 8.81 0.71 -5.49
C LEU A 72 8.25 -0.69 -5.77
N LYS A 73 8.32 -1.15 -7.02
CA LYS A 73 7.76 -2.45 -7.42
C LYS A 73 8.43 -3.63 -6.70
N SER A 74 9.76 -3.66 -6.63
CA SER A 74 10.48 -4.72 -5.90
C SER A 74 10.23 -4.65 -4.40
N GLY A 75 10.12 -3.44 -3.85
CA GLY A 75 9.78 -3.21 -2.44
C GLY A 75 8.44 -3.82 -2.03
N TRP A 76 7.41 -3.77 -2.89
CA TRP A 76 6.11 -4.38 -2.59
C TRP A 76 6.18 -5.89 -2.43
N SER A 77 6.91 -6.59 -3.30
CA SER A 77 7.02 -8.05 -3.21
C SER A 77 7.68 -8.45 -1.89
N ALA A 78 8.89 -7.92 -1.64
CA ALA A 78 9.71 -8.31 -0.51
C ALA A 78 9.13 -7.88 0.84
N MET A 79 8.56 -6.66 0.92
CA MET A 79 8.14 -6.10 2.20
C MET A 79 6.68 -6.36 2.55
N TYR A 80 5.83 -6.70 1.57
CA TYR A 80 4.39 -6.90 1.80
C TYR A 80 3.91 -8.26 1.28
N PHE A 81 4.04 -8.57 -0.01
CA PHE A 81 3.38 -9.76 -0.56
C PHE A 81 3.97 -11.08 -0.10
N GLU A 82 5.29 -11.20 -0.06
CA GLU A 82 5.94 -12.42 0.43
C GLU A 82 5.64 -12.67 1.92
N PRO A 83 5.82 -11.69 2.84
CA PRO A 83 5.42 -11.86 4.24
C PRO A 83 3.92 -12.11 4.42
N LEU A 84 3.06 -11.41 3.68
CA LEU A 84 1.61 -11.58 3.78
C LEU A 84 1.19 -12.98 3.34
N LYS A 85 1.79 -13.50 2.26
CA LYS A 85 1.56 -14.87 1.81
C LYS A 85 1.93 -15.87 2.90
N GLN A 86 3.14 -15.76 3.47
CA GLN A 86 3.60 -16.65 4.54
C GLN A 86 2.68 -16.59 5.77
N PHE A 87 2.26 -15.39 6.17
CA PHE A 87 1.33 -15.20 7.28
C PHE A 87 -0.02 -15.88 7.03
N LEU A 88 -0.59 -15.72 5.83
CA LEU A 88 -1.89 -16.29 5.47
C LEU A 88 -1.83 -17.81 5.25
N GLU A 89 -0.71 -18.36 4.79
CA GLU A 89 -0.53 -19.80 4.59
C GLU A 89 -0.19 -20.55 5.89
N SER A 90 0.28 -19.84 6.92
CA SER A 90 0.58 -20.41 8.24
C SER A 90 -0.59 -20.34 9.23
N THR A 91 -1.72 -19.75 8.82
CA THR A 91 -2.96 -19.63 9.58
C THR A 91 -3.97 -20.65 9.11
#